data_AF-A0A2Z6AVQ3-F1
#
_entry.id   AF-A0A2Z6AVQ3-F1
#
_cell.length_a   1.000
_cell.length_b   1.000
_cell.length_c   1.000
_cell.angle_alpha   90.00
_cell.angle_beta   90.00
_cell.angle_gamma   90.00
#
_symmetry.space_group_name_H-M   'P 1'
#
loop_
_entity.id
_entity.type
_entity.pdbx_description
1 polymer ?
#
loop_
_entity_poly.entity_id
_entity_poly.type
_entity_poly.pdbx_seq_one_letter_code
_entity_poly.pdbx_strand_id
1 'polypeptide(L)'
;MSDEIMDLASLDMDELLPRLEGGLFALFHSEEHYADLVKIATALGLKDFVTSKVAGRSKEEVLGLFSDGEEAISEFLHYAADKGLLELSEDETDTDVQ
;
A
#
# COMPACT_ATOMS: atom_id res chain seq x y z
N MET A 1 -16.64 -3.28 -11.43
CA MET A 1 -16.34 -3.78 -10.07
C MET A 1 -16.49 -5.28 -10.09
N SER A 2 -15.46 -6.02 -9.68
CA SER A 2 -15.49 -7.47 -9.52
C SER A 2 -16.39 -7.86 -8.34
N ASP A 3 -16.89 -9.10 -8.33
CA ASP A 3 -17.73 -9.63 -7.25
C ASP A 3 -17.03 -9.56 -5.88
N GLU A 4 -15.70 -9.71 -5.84
CA GLU A 4 -14.90 -9.57 -4.61
C GLU A 4 -14.92 -8.15 -4.04
N ILE A 5 -14.90 -7.11 -4.89
CA ILE A 5 -14.98 -5.71 -4.42
C ILE A 5 -16.39 -5.40 -3.90
N MET A 6 -17.43 -5.99 -4.48
CA MET A 6 -18.79 -5.86 -3.95
C MET A 6 -18.94 -6.52 -2.57
N ASP A 7 -18.26 -7.63 -2.33
CA ASP A 7 -18.26 -8.30 -1.02
C ASP A 7 -17.52 -7.46 0.03
N LEU A 8 -16.38 -6.86 -0.33
CA LEU A 8 -15.64 -5.91 0.53
C LEU A 8 -16.45 -4.64 0.84
N ALA A 9 -17.23 -4.14 -0.11
CA ALA A 9 -18.06 -2.95 0.10
C ALA A 9 -19.16 -3.15 1.16
N SER A 10 -19.49 -4.39 1.52
CA SER A 10 -20.44 -4.68 2.60
C SER A 10 -19.83 -4.57 4.01
N LEU A 11 -18.50 -4.64 4.12
CA LEU A 11 -17.76 -4.67 5.38
C LEU A 11 -17.58 -3.28 5.99
N ASP A 12 -17.47 -3.18 7.31
CA ASP A 12 -17.13 -1.91 7.96
C ASP A 12 -15.61 -1.64 7.97
N MET A 13 -15.20 -0.46 8.46
CA MET A 13 -13.78 -0.09 8.50
C MET A 13 -12.95 -0.97 9.44
N ASP A 14 -13.53 -1.43 10.54
CA ASP A 14 -12.85 -2.30 11.51
C ASP A 14 -12.57 -3.69 10.90
N GLU A 15 -13.39 -4.10 9.93
CA GLU A 15 -13.23 -5.32 9.15
C GLU A 15 -12.34 -5.15 7.91
N LEU A 16 -12.34 -3.97 7.28
CA LEU A 16 -11.56 -3.68 6.07
C LEU A 16 -10.08 -3.51 6.36
N LEU A 17 -9.71 -2.77 7.41
CA LEU A 17 -8.30 -2.47 7.71
C LEU A 17 -7.46 -3.74 7.96
N PRO A 18 -7.91 -4.75 8.74
CA PRO A 18 -7.15 -5.99 8.92
C PRO A 18 -7.04 -6.82 7.64
N ARG A 19 -8.06 -6.76 6.76
CA ARG A 19 -8.03 -7.45 5.47
C ARG A 19 -7.03 -6.81 4.51
N LEU A 20 -6.93 -5.48 4.53
CA LEU A 20 -5.93 -4.75 3.74
C LEU A 20 -4.52 -5.10 4.21
N GLU A 21 -4.29 -5.13 5.53
CA GLU A 21 -3.01 -5.57 6.12
C GLU A 21 -2.62 -6.97 5.63
N GLY A 22 -3.55 -7.93 5.68
CA GLY A 22 -3.33 -9.29 5.19
C GLY A 22 -3.09 -9.38 3.68
N GLY A 23 -3.82 -8.58 2.90
CA GLY A 23 -3.67 -8.50 1.44
C GLY A 23 -2.30 -7.97 1.04
N LEU A 24 -1.85 -6.86 1.65
CA LEU A 24 -0.52 -6.30 1.43
C LEU A 24 0.58 -7.26 1.84
N PHE A 25 0.42 -7.96 2.97
CA PHE A 25 1.37 -8.98 3.40
C PHE A 25 1.51 -10.08 2.34
N ALA A 26 0.39 -10.61 1.85
CA ALA A 26 0.38 -11.65 0.82
C ALA A 26 1.01 -11.16 -0.48
N LEU A 27 0.69 -9.94 -0.92
CA LEU A 27 1.23 -9.31 -2.12
C LEU A 27 2.74 -9.16 -2.06
N PHE A 28 3.28 -8.70 -0.92
CA PHE A 28 4.74 -8.55 -0.79
C PHE A 28 5.47 -9.89 -0.78
N HIS A 29 4.80 -10.97 -0.39
CA HIS A 29 5.38 -12.32 -0.32
C HIS A 29 5.12 -13.17 -1.58
N SER A 30 4.31 -12.71 -2.53
CA SER A 30 3.91 -13.53 -3.68
C SER A 30 4.96 -13.57 -4.79
N GLU A 31 5.82 -12.55 -4.92
CA GLU A 31 6.81 -12.46 -6.01
C GLU A 31 8.21 -12.10 -5.51
N GLU A 32 9.24 -12.68 -6.12
CA GLU A 32 10.66 -12.37 -5.80
C GLU A 32 10.99 -10.89 -6.01
N HIS A 33 10.29 -10.20 -6.93
CA HIS A 33 10.47 -8.78 -7.20
C HIS A 33 10.15 -7.88 -6.00
N TYR A 34 9.41 -8.38 -5.01
CA TYR A 34 9.04 -7.65 -3.80
C TYR A 34 9.90 -7.99 -2.58
N ALA A 35 11.00 -8.73 -2.75
CA ALA A 35 11.87 -9.13 -1.64
C ALA A 35 12.40 -7.95 -0.80
N ASP A 36 12.65 -6.79 -1.43
CA ASP A 36 13.04 -5.57 -0.71
C ASP A 36 11.86 -4.86 -0.05
N LEU A 37 10.65 -4.92 -0.65
CA LEU A 37 9.42 -4.47 0.00
C LEU A 37 9.12 -5.27 1.26
N VAL A 38 9.38 -6.58 1.28
CA VAL A 38 9.24 -7.42 2.48
C VAL A 38 10.14 -6.92 3.62
N LYS A 39 11.37 -6.52 3.32
CA LYS A 39 12.28 -5.95 4.32
C LYS A 39 11.77 -4.63 4.85
N ILE A 40 11.26 -3.76 3.98
CA ILE A 40 10.68 -2.45 4.35
C ILE A 40 9.40 -2.65 5.18
N ALA A 41 8.51 -3.55 4.78
CA ALA A 41 7.30 -3.93 5.50
C ALA A 41 7.58 -4.49 6.90
N THR A 42 8.66 -5.27 7.03
CA THR A 42 9.13 -5.76 8.33
C THR A 42 9.70 -4.63 9.18
N ALA A 43 10.42 -3.68 8.59
CA ALA A 43 11.03 -2.56 9.30
C ALA A 43 10.01 -1.51 9.78
N LEU A 44 8.99 -1.19 8.96
CA LEU A 44 7.89 -0.29 9.33
C LEU A 44 6.85 -0.94 10.23
N GLY A 45 6.53 -2.21 9.95
CA GLY A 45 5.29 -2.83 10.38
C GLY A 45 4.11 -2.37 9.53
N LEU A 46 3.51 -3.30 8.76
CA LEU A 46 2.30 -3.04 7.96
C LEU A 46 1.15 -2.43 8.77
N LYS A 47 1.00 -2.85 10.02
CA LYS A 47 0.01 -2.29 10.94
C LYS A 47 0.24 -0.80 11.24
N ASP A 48 1.49 -0.33 11.34
CA ASP A 48 1.79 1.10 11.54
C ASP A 48 1.34 1.91 10.32
N PHE A 49 1.59 1.41 9.11
CA PHE A 49 1.11 2.01 7.87
C PHE A 49 -0.42 2.08 7.83
N VAL A 50 -1.11 0.96 8.01
CA VAL A 50 -2.58 0.90 7.93
C VAL A 50 -3.21 1.82 8.99
N THR A 51 -2.73 1.80 10.23
CA THR A 51 -3.28 2.66 11.30
C THR A 51 -2.93 4.14 11.15
N SER A 52 -1.75 4.48 10.63
CA SER A 52 -1.30 5.88 10.52
C SER A 52 -1.78 6.57 9.25
N LYS A 53 -1.85 5.86 8.12
CA LYS A 53 -2.16 6.44 6.80
C LYS A 53 -3.53 6.06 6.26
N VAL A 54 -4.07 4.89 6.64
CA VAL A 54 -5.30 4.36 6.03
C VAL A 54 -6.51 4.52 6.95
N ALA A 55 -6.35 4.37 8.26
CA ALA A 55 -7.49 4.39 9.21
C ALA A 55 -8.27 5.72 9.27
N GLY A 56 -7.66 6.84 8.84
CA GLY A 56 -8.33 8.15 8.77
C GLY A 56 -9.08 8.41 7.46
N ARG A 57 -9.02 7.51 6.48
CA ARG A 57 -9.61 7.68 5.15
C ARG A 57 -11.08 7.25 5.13
N SER A 58 -11.79 7.70 4.11
CA SER A 58 -13.14 7.22 3.81
C SER A 58 -13.11 5.76 3.35
N LYS A 59 -14.24 5.07 3.53
CA LYS A 59 -14.39 3.67 3.12
C LYS A 59 -14.18 3.50 1.62
N GLU A 60 -14.64 4.44 0.81
CA GLU A 60 -14.46 4.44 -0.64
C GLU A 60 -12.97 4.51 -1.04
N GLU A 61 -12.19 5.37 -0.37
CA GLU A 61 -10.74 5.46 -0.60
C GLU A 61 -10.02 4.16 -0.20
N VAL A 62 -10.42 3.53 0.91
CA VAL A 62 -9.85 2.24 1.31
C VAL A 62 -10.20 1.13 0.33
N LEU A 63 -11.44 1.08 -0.18
CA LEU A 63 -11.84 0.14 -1.22
C LEU A 63 -11.07 0.34 -2.53
N GLY A 64 -10.66 1.58 -2.83
CA GLY A 64 -9.77 1.90 -3.94
C GLY A 64 -8.46 1.13 -3.87
N LEU A 65 -7.82 1.08 -2.70
CA LEU A 65 -6.56 0.36 -2.48
C LEU A 65 -6.67 -1.17 -2.66
N PHE A 66 -7.85 -1.76 -2.46
CA PHE A 66 -8.07 -3.18 -2.80
C PHE A 66 -8.25 -3.41 -4.31
N SER A 67 -8.63 -2.38 -5.05
CA SER A 67 -8.87 -2.43 -6.48
C SER A 67 -7.58 -2.28 -7.29
N ASP A 68 -6.59 -1.60 -6.70
CA ASP A 68 -5.31 -1.27 -7.33
C ASP A 68 -4.15 -1.57 -6.36
N GLY A 69 -3.53 -2.74 -6.56
CA GLY A 69 -2.40 -3.17 -5.74
C GLY A 69 -1.12 -2.35 -5.98
N GLU A 70 -0.95 -1.76 -7.17
CA GLU A 70 0.20 -0.90 -7.47
C GLU A 70 0.08 0.43 -6.73
N GLU A 71 -1.13 1.02 -6.69
CA GLU A 71 -1.42 2.20 -5.88
C GLU A 71 -1.13 1.93 -4.40
N ALA A 72 -1.59 0.79 -3.87
CA ALA A 72 -1.34 0.42 -2.49
C ALA A 72 0.16 0.22 -2.16
N ILE A 73 0.95 -0.35 -3.09
CA ILE A 73 2.41 -0.45 -2.98
C ILE A 73 3.05 0.94 -3.01
N SER A 74 2.65 1.80 -3.95
CA SER A 74 3.16 3.16 -4.09
C SER A 74 2.97 3.98 -2.81
N GLU A 75 1.77 3.92 -2.22
CA GLU A 75 1.50 4.59 -0.95
C GLU A 75 2.34 4.06 0.22
N PHE A 76 2.56 2.74 0.26
CA PHE A 76 3.40 2.13 1.26
C PHE A 76 4.87 2.60 1.14
N LEU A 77 5.38 2.70 -0.09
CA LEU A 77 6.71 3.24 -0.38
C LEU A 77 6.84 4.71 -0.01
N HIS A 78 5.87 5.55 -0.35
CA HIS A 78 5.85 6.95 0.09
C HIS A 78 5.84 7.08 1.61
N TYR A 79 5.06 6.26 2.31
CA TYR A 79 5.07 6.27 3.78
C TYR A 79 6.41 5.83 4.37
N ALA A 80 7.05 4.83 3.75
CA ALA A 80 8.35 4.38 4.17
C ALA A 80 9.45 5.43 3.90
N ALA A 81 9.32 6.23 2.85
CA ALA A 81 10.16 7.41 2.60
C ALA A 81 9.92 8.53 3.63
N ASP A 82 8.67 8.82 3.99
CA ASP A 82 8.32 9.78 5.06
C ASP A 82 8.98 9.41 6.41
N LYS A 83 9.22 8.11 6.64
CA LYS A 83 9.89 7.58 7.83
C LYS A 83 11.42 7.51 7.70
N GLY A 84 11.98 7.92 6.56
CA GLY A 84 13.41 7.89 6.28
C GLY A 84 13.98 6.47 6.10
N LEU A 85 13.13 5.49 5.76
CA LEU A 85 13.53 4.10 5.58
C LEU A 85 13.90 3.76 4.14
N LEU A 86 13.51 4.62 3.19
CA LEU A 86 14.07 4.64 1.85
C LEU A 86 14.17 6.07 1.34
N GLU A 87 15.03 6.26 0.35
CA GLU A 87 15.01 7.43 -0.51
C GLU A 87 14.30 7.02 -1.79
N LEU A 88 13.19 7.69 -2.10
CA LEU A 88 12.60 7.59 -3.43
C LEU A 88 13.48 8.45 -4.33
N SER A 89 14.13 7.83 -5.31
CA SER A 89 14.77 8.60 -6.37
C SER A 89 13.66 9.34 -7.12
N GLU A 90 13.63 10.66 -7.00
CA GLU A 90 12.98 11.50 -8.00
C GLU A 90 13.79 11.30 -9.28
N ASP A 91 13.49 10.28 -10.08
CA ASP A 91 14.12 10.13 -11.38
C ASP A 91 13.66 11.29 -12.26
N GLU A 92 14.55 12.28 -12.28
CA GLU A 92 15.04 13.05 -13.41
C GLU A 92 13.97 13.32 -14.46
N THR A 93 13.41 14.53 -14.41
CA THR A 93 12.89 15.18 -15.62
C THR A 93 14.04 15.28 -16.62
N ASP A 94 14.17 14.25 -17.44
CA ASP A 94 15.09 14.13 -18.56
C ASP A 94 14.74 15.24 -19.57
N THR A 95 15.26 16.43 -19.30
CA THR A 95 15.18 17.59 -20.17
C THR A 95 16.50 17.67 -20.92
N ASP A 96 16.85 16.60 -21.63
CA ASP A 96 17.85 16.68 -22.69
C ASP A 96 17.19 17.35 -23.91
N VAL A 97 17.15 18.69 -23.84
CA VAL A 97 17.03 19.54 -25.03
C VAL A 97 18.46 19.92 -25.42
N GLN A 98 19.03 19.20 -26.38
CA GLN A 98 20.12 19.69 -27.23
C GLN A 98 19.81 19.45 -28.70
#